data_AF-A0A2M8KCW0-F1
#
_entry.id   AF-A0A2M8KCW0-F1
#
_cell.length_a   1.000
_cell.length_b   1.000
_cell.length_c   1.000
_cell.angle_alpha   90.00
_cell.angle_beta   90.00
_cell.angle_gamma   90.00
#
_symmetry.space_group_name_H-M   'P 1'
#
loop_
_entity.id
_entity.type
_entity.pdbx_description
1 polymer ?
#
loop_
_entity_poly.entity_id
_entity_poly.type
_entity_poly.pdbx_seq_one_letter_code
_entity_poly.pdbx_strand_id
1 'polypeptide(L)'
;MQKLYKEIILGFAAVLLGVFCWYFLRYVFYIGNLTTGCWIAGGILFLLWGISLCLAMLLIRTKAILYGSFILTLIFFGIFFNSEPFYYLIGLIILFIGFFVGVNRIRREEEVQVNLNFWHIWKRGLPIFMTALILLICLVYYFSPRIEQARGIEIKIPRNDFNIVIRPLENLIKERLPEGTDLNSPVDKILTQQQIKELEENYKIKINETDTGKDVLYNLVNFQINNTSGPYKRFIPFGLAIALFFALKILSFVYIPFVILFSWLILRLLMASKFSKIETETKEVETIKL
;
A
#
# COMPACT_ATOMS: atom_id res chain seq x y z
N MET A 1 1.06 41.63 -3.56
CA MET A 1 0.18 40.59 -2.95
C MET A 1 0.63 40.38 -1.51
N GLN A 2 -0.24 40.57 -0.51
CA GLN A 2 0.17 40.41 0.90
C GLN A 2 0.65 38.97 1.13
N LYS A 3 1.70 38.79 1.94
CA LYS A 3 2.34 37.49 2.26
C LYS A 3 1.31 36.40 2.59
N LEU A 4 0.27 36.78 3.33
CA LEU A 4 -0.85 35.92 3.71
C LEU A 4 -1.58 35.28 2.51
N TYR A 5 -1.87 36.02 1.44
CA TYR A 5 -2.55 35.46 0.26
C TYR A 5 -1.75 34.36 -0.43
N LYS A 6 -0.42 34.51 -0.49
CA LYS A 6 0.46 33.49 -1.08
C LYS A 6 0.43 32.19 -0.27
N GLU A 7 0.42 32.31 1.05
CA GLU A 7 0.30 31.16 1.96
C GLU A 7 -1.06 30.46 1.82
N ILE A 8 -2.15 31.23 1.69
CA ILE A 8 -3.50 30.70 1.45
C ILE A 8 -3.55 29.93 0.12
N ILE A 9 -2.98 30.48 -0.95
CA ILE A 9 -2.95 29.81 -2.27
C ILE A 9 -2.21 28.47 -2.20
N LEU A 10 -1.04 28.43 -1.53
CA LEU A 10 -0.29 27.18 -1.36
C LEU A 10 -1.06 26.17 -0.51
N GLY A 11 -1.67 26.61 0.59
CA GLY A 11 -2.51 25.76 1.42
C GLY A 11 -3.71 25.19 0.67
N PHE A 12 -4.39 26.03 -0.13
CA PHE A 12 -5.51 25.62 -0.97
C PHE A 12 -5.09 24.61 -2.05
N ALA A 13 -3.95 24.83 -2.71
CA ALA A 13 -3.41 23.88 -3.68
C ALA A 13 -3.12 22.50 -3.05
N ALA A 14 -2.55 22.49 -1.84
CA ALA A 14 -2.30 21.25 -1.09
C ALA A 14 -3.59 20.51 -0.74
N VAL A 15 -4.63 21.24 -0.33
CA VAL A 15 -5.97 20.67 -0.08
C VAL A 15 -6.53 20.08 -1.36
N LEU A 16 -6.59 20.86 -2.44
CA LEU A 16 -7.20 20.44 -3.70
C LEU A 16 -6.53 19.17 -4.25
N LEU A 17 -5.19 19.14 -4.29
CA LEU A 17 -4.45 17.95 -4.69
C LEU A 17 -4.68 16.77 -3.74
N GLY A 18 -4.81 17.03 -2.44
CA GLY A 18 -5.14 16.03 -1.43
C GLY A 18 -6.53 15.42 -1.64
N VAL A 19 -7.54 16.24 -1.95
CA VAL A 19 -8.90 15.78 -2.28
C VAL A 19 -8.87 14.85 -3.49
N PHE A 20 -8.22 15.25 -4.58
CA PHE A 20 -8.08 14.40 -5.76
C PHE A 20 -7.31 13.11 -5.46
N CYS A 21 -6.25 13.19 -4.66
CA CYS A 21 -5.48 12.04 -4.22
C CYS A 21 -6.34 11.03 -3.46
N TRP A 22 -7.14 11.48 -2.48
CA TRP A 22 -8.03 10.60 -1.71
C TRP A 22 -9.17 10.02 -2.53
N TYR A 23 -9.79 10.84 -3.38
CA TYR A 23 -10.79 10.38 -4.32
C TYR A 23 -10.24 9.26 -5.22
N PHE A 24 -9.03 9.47 -5.76
CA PHE A 24 -8.37 8.50 -6.62
C PHE A 24 -8.01 7.21 -5.88
N LEU A 25 -7.50 7.33 -4.66
CA LEU A 25 -7.18 6.17 -3.82
C LEU A 25 -8.43 5.33 -3.50
N ARG A 26 -9.57 5.99 -3.24
CA ARG A 26 -10.86 5.32 -3.05
C ARG A 26 -11.25 4.57 -4.32
N TYR A 27 -11.13 5.22 -5.48
CA TYR A 27 -11.42 4.60 -6.76
C TYR A 27 -10.57 3.33 -6.98
N VAL A 28 -9.27 3.40 -6.68
CA VAL A 28 -8.34 2.28 -6.79
C VAL A 28 -8.76 1.11 -5.90
N PHE A 29 -9.06 1.35 -4.62
CA PHE A 29 -9.33 0.26 -3.69
C PHE A 29 -10.76 -0.29 -3.77
N TYR A 30 -11.78 0.53 -4.05
CA TYR A 30 -13.19 0.12 -3.94
C TYR A 30 -13.82 -0.30 -5.27
N ILE A 31 -13.56 0.44 -6.35
CA ILE A 31 -14.16 0.17 -7.67
C ILE A 31 -13.21 -0.70 -8.50
N GLY A 32 -11.91 -0.46 -8.29
CA GLY A 32 -10.94 -0.29 -9.36
C GLY A 32 -10.86 -1.40 -10.41
N ASN A 33 -11.69 -1.26 -11.42
CA ASN A 33 -11.46 -1.72 -12.78
C ASN A 33 -10.32 -0.87 -13.40
N LEU A 34 -9.09 -1.10 -12.92
CA LEU A 34 -7.97 -0.21 -13.17
C LEU A 34 -7.20 -0.65 -14.41
N THR A 35 -7.28 0.17 -15.45
CA THR A 35 -6.30 0.12 -16.52
C THR A 35 -4.94 0.59 -15.98
N THR A 36 -3.84 0.19 -16.63
CA THR A 36 -2.48 0.66 -16.29
C THR A 36 -2.38 2.18 -16.21
N GLY A 37 -3.17 2.90 -17.03
CA GLY A 37 -3.23 4.37 -17.02
C GLY A 37 -3.74 4.95 -15.71
N CYS A 38 -4.67 4.29 -15.02
CA CYS A 38 -5.14 4.73 -13.71
C CYS A 38 -4.00 4.69 -12.67
N TRP A 39 -3.21 3.62 -12.63
CA TRP A 39 -2.09 3.54 -11.68
C TRP A 39 -1.05 4.64 -11.90
N ILE A 40 -0.76 4.97 -13.16
CA ILE A 40 0.15 6.05 -13.52
C ILE A 40 -0.43 7.40 -13.08
N ALA A 41 -1.70 7.67 -13.39
CA ALA A 41 -2.37 8.90 -12.99
C ALA A 41 -2.41 9.08 -11.47
N GLY A 42 -2.69 8.01 -10.72
CA GLY A 42 -2.65 8.00 -9.26
C GLY A 42 -1.26 8.31 -8.72
N GLY A 43 -0.22 7.69 -9.29
CA GLY A 43 1.17 7.96 -8.92
C GLY A 43 1.57 9.42 -9.16
N ILE A 44 1.15 10.01 -10.28
CA ILE A 44 1.40 11.43 -10.61
C ILE A 44 0.66 12.35 -9.64
N LEU A 45 -0.64 12.10 -9.38
CA LEU A 45 -1.41 12.89 -8.42
C LEU A 45 -0.81 12.84 -7.02
N PHE A 46 -0.38 11.66 -6.59
CA PHE A 46 0.27 11.47 -5.30
C PHE A 46 1.60 12.25 -5.23
N LEU A 47 2.41 12.18 -6.29
CA LEU A 47 3.65 12.96 -6.42
C LEU A 47 3.39 14.48 -6.33
N LEU A 48 2.41 14.98 -7.08
CA LEU A 48 2.03 16.40 -7.06
C LEU A 48 1.56 16.83 -5.68
N TRP A 49 0.76 16.01 -4.99
CA TRP A 49 0.32 16.27 -3.63
C TRP A 49 1.51 16.30 -2.65
N GLY A 50 2.43 15.32 -2.76
CA GLY A 50 3.65 15.29 -1.96
C GLY A 50 4.52 16.54 -2.14
N ILE A 51 4.68 16.99 -3.39
CA ILE A 51 5.42 18.22 -3.71
C ILE A 51 4.72 19.44 -3.09
N SER A 52 3.39 19.53 -3.25
CA SER A 52 2.61 20.64 -2.69
C SER A 52 2.71 20.69 -1.16
N LEU A 53 2.65 19.53 -0.49
CA LEU A 53 2.87 19.45 0.96
C LEU A 53 4.28 19.88 1.36
N CYS A 54 5.32 19.41 0.68
CA CYS A 54 6.71 19.81 0.99
C CYS A 54 6.90 21.33 0.86
N LEU A 55 6.33 21.93 -0.18
CA LEU A 55 6.35 23.38 -0.37
C LEU A 55 5.53 24.09 0.73
N ALA A 56 4.35 23.58 1.09
CA ALA A 56 3.54 24.14 2.15
C ALA A 56 4.27 24.11 3.50
N MET A 57 4.90 22.98 3.87
CA MET A 57 5.66 22.83 5.12
C MET A 57 6.80 23.85 5.25
N LEU A 58 7.46 24.17 4.14
CA LEU A 58 8.59 25.08 4.08
C LEU A 58 8.17 26.55 3.99
N LEU A 59 7.26 26.87 3.06
CA LEU A 59 6.93 28.26 2.70
C LEU A 59 5.85 28.89 3.58
N ILE A 60 4.92 28.11 4.13
CA ILE A 60 3.83 28.65 4.96
C ILE A 60 4.35 28.86 6.37
N ARG A 61 4.47 30.13 6.80
CA ARG A 61 4.90 30.48 8.15
C ARG A 61 3.74 30.43 9.15
N THR A 62 2.55 30.83 8.71
CA THR A 62 1.36 30.85 9.58
C THR A 62 0.91 29.44 9.95
N LYS A 63 1.05 29.06 11.22
CA LYS A 63 0.68 27.73 11.74
C LYS A 63 -0.79 27.38 11.46
N ALA A 64 -1.70 28.35 11.61
CA ALA A 64 -3.13 28.14 11.37
C ALA A 64 -3.43 27.72 9.92
N ILE A 65 -2.77 28.34 8.94
CA ILE A 65 -2.96 28.00 7.52
C ILE A 65 -2.37 26.61 7.22
N LEU A 66 -1.17 26.32 7.71
CA LEU A 66 -0.49 25.04 7.44
C LEU A 66 -1.23 23.86 8.06
N TYR A 67 -1.59 23.94 9.34
CA TYR A 67 -2.31 22.86 10.01
C TYR A 67 -3.78 22.82 9.58
N GLY A 68 -4.40 23.97 9.32
CA GLY A 68 -5.78 24.05 8.83
C GLY A 68 -5.94 23.40 7.45
N SER A 69 -5.04 23.68 6.51
CA SER A 69 -5.05 23.04 5.18
C SER A 69 -4.83 21.53 5.28
N PHE A 70 -3.92 21.09 6.15
CA PHE A 70 -3.69 19.67 6.36
C PHE A 70 -4.90 18.97 7.00
N ILE A 71 -5.49 19.55 8.06
CA ILE A 71 -6.71 19.03 8.70
C ILE A 71 -7.86 18.95 7.70
N LEU A 72 -8.05 19.99 6.88
CA LEU A 72 -9.09 19.98 5.86
C LEU A 72 -8.89 18.82 4.86
N THR A 73 -7.64 18.54 4.49
CA THR A 73 -7.28 17.37 3.67
C THR A 73 -7.63 16.04 4.36
N LEU A 74 -7.47 15.94 5.68
CA LEU A 74 -7.88 14.76 6.47
C LEU A 74 -9.40 14.63 6.59
N ILE A 75 -10.13 15.74 6.67
CA ILE A 75 -11.61 15.73 6.67
C ILE A 75 -12.12 15.13 5.35
N PHE A 76 -11.55 15.56 4.22
CA PHE A 76 -11.91 14.98 2.92
C PHE A 76 -11.57 13.50 2.80
N PHE A 77 -10.48 13.04 3.42
CA PHE A 77 -10.22 11.62 3.54
C PHE A 77 -11.40 10.90 4.24
N GLY A 78 -11.89 11.41 5.36
CA GLY A 78 -13.03 10.82 6.08
C GLY A 78 -14.32 10.78 5.25
N ILE A 79 -14.56 11.79 4.41
CA ILE A 79 -15.70 11.82 3.47
C ILE A 79 -15.57 10.70 2.42
N PHE A 80 -14.37 10.43 1.91
CA PHE A 80 -14.16 9.38 0.92
C PHE A 80 -14.10 7.97 1.53
N PHE A 81 -13.59 7.83 2.74
CA PHE A 81 -13.39 6.56 3.44
C PHE A 81 -14.21 6.52 4.73
N ASN A 82 -15.48 6.16 4.61
CA ASN A 82 -16.43 6.12 5.73
C ASN A 82 -16.98 4.71 6.05
N SER A 83 -16.28 3.65 5.61
CA SER A 83 -16.67 2.28 5.94
C SER A 83 -16.41 1.96 7.42
N GLU A 84 -15.22 2.31 7.91
CA GLU A 84 -14.73 1.93 9.24
C GLU A 84 -14.14 3.15 9.98
N PRO A 85 -14.99 4.12 10.40
CA PRO A 85 -14.55 5.45 10.80
C PRO A 85 -13.65 5.43 12.05
N PHE A 86 -13.89 4.53 13.01
CA PHE A 86 -13.11 4.46 14.24
C PHE A 86 -11.65 4.04 14.01
N TYR A 87 -11.42 3.03 13.17
CA TYR A 87 -10.06 2.59 12.85
C TYR A 87 -9.33 3.65 12.04
N TYR A 88 -9.99 4.22 11.05
CA TYR A 88 -9.43 5.30 10.25
C TYR A 88 -9.07 6.53 11.07
N LEU A 89 -9.83 6.87 12.12
CA LEU A 89 -9.50 7.96 13.03
C LEU A 89 -8.12 7.76 13.68
N ILE A 90 -7.80 6.53 14.12
CA ILE A 90 -6.48 6.21 14.71
C ILE A 90 -5.38 6.46 13.66
N GLY A 91 -5.58 5.97 12.43
CA GLY A 91 -4.64 6.21 11.33
C GLY A 91 -4.46 7.69 11.01
N LEU A 92 -5.53 8.48 11.05
CA LEU A 92 -5.49 9.93 10.84
C LEU A 92 -4.75 10.68 11.95
N ILE A 93 -4.92 10.25 13.22
CA ILE A 93 -4.16 10.79 14.36
C ILE A 93 -2.67 10.51 14.17
N ILE A 94 -2.30 9.27 13.81
CA ILE A 94 -0.91 8.89 13.54
C ILE A 94 -0.34 9.73 12.38
N LEU A 95 -1.11 9.91 11.30
CA LEU A 95 -0.72 10.75 10.17
C LEU A 95 -0.53 12.22 10.56
N PHE A 96 -1.42 12.77 11.39
CA PHE A 96 -1.31 14.13 11.91
C PHE A 96 -0.08 14.32 12.80
N ILE A 97 0.19 13.38 13.71
CA ILE A 97 1.42 13.40 14.53
C ILE A 97 2.65 13.30 13.64
N GLY A 98 2.65 12.41 12.63
CA GLY A 98 3.74 12.27 11.67
C GLY A 98 4.00 13.56 10.88
N PHE A 99 2.93 14.23 10.45
CA PHE A 99 2.99 15.55 9.81
C PHE A 99 3.56 16.61 10.75
N PHE A 100 3.03 16.72 11.97
CA PHE A 100 3.48 17.67 12.99
C PHE A 100 4.97 17.52 13.32
N VAL A 101 5.43 16.28 13.56
CA VAL A 101 6.84 15.99 13.82
C VAL A 101 7.69 16.30 12.58
N GLY A 102 7.22 15.96 11.39
CA GLY A 102 7.89 16.26 10.13
C GLY A 102 8.11 17.76 9.92
N VAL A 103 7.07 18.58 10.11
CA VAL A 103 7.11 20.04 10.03
C VAL A 103 8.12 20.62 11.03
N ASN A 104 8.04 20.18 12.29
CA ASN A 104 8.92 20.69 13.33
C ASN A 104 10.39 20.34 13.07
N ARG A 105 10.67 19.14 12.54
CA ARG A 105 12.03 18.76 12.11
C ARG A 105 12.51 19.63 10.96
N ILE A 106 11.70 19.79 9.91
CA ILE A 106 12.04 20.64 8.75
C ILE A 106 12.37 22.07 9.19
N ARG A 107 11.55 22.66 10.06
CA ARG A 107 11.76 24.03 10.55
C ARG A 107 12.98 24.17 11.44
N ARG A 108 13.25 23.20 12.32
CA ARG A 108 14.48 23.20 13.14
C ARG A 108 15.73 23.11 12.26
N GLU A 109 15.71 22.29 11.22
CA GLU A 109 16.84 22.22 10.27
C GLU A 109 17.02 23.52 9.50
N GLU A 110 15.93 24.14 9.08
CA GLU A 110 15.96 25.45 8.42
C GLU A 110 16.57 26.54 9.34
N GLU A 111 16.25 26.51 10.64
CA GLU A 111 16.75 27.48 11.60
C GLU A 111 18.26 27.35 11.88
N VAL A 112 18.78 26.13 11.88
CA VAL A 112 20.17 25.79 12.23
C VAL A 112 21.13 25.95 11.03
N GLN A 113 20.63 25.80 9.81
CA GLN A 113 21.49 25.84 8.63
C GLN A 113 21.85 27.26 8.20
N VAL A 114 23.16 27.52 8.10
CA VAL A 114 23.71 28.77 7.54
C VAL A 114 23.44 28.86 6.02
N ASN A 115 23.48 27.72 5.33
CA ASN A 115 23.17 27.61 3.90
C ASN A 115 21.97 26.67 3.71
N LEU A 116 20.93 27.15 3.03
CA LEU A 116 19.73 26.37 2.76
C LEU A 116 20.04 25.18 1.85
N ASN A 117 20.19 23.99 2.44
CA ASN A 117 20.30 22.73 1.71
C ASN A 117 18.98 21.96 1.77
N PHE A 118 18.11 22.21 0.80
CA PHE A 118 16.76 21.63 0.72
C PHE A 118 16.74 20.10 0.82
N TRP A 119 17.72 19.43 0.21
CA TRP A 119 17.83 17.97 0.26
C TRP A 119 17.97 17.47 1.70
N HIS A 120 18.85 18.12 2.47
CA HIS A 120 19.10 17.75 3.86
C HIS A 120 17.93 18.06 4.78
N ILE A 121 17.31 19.23 4.59
CA ILE A 121 16.14 19.68 5.36
C ILE A 121 14.99 18.67 5.21
N TRP A 122 14.60 18.34 3.98
CA TRP A 122 13.47 17.45 3.74
C TRP A 122 13.76 15.98 4.07
N LYS A 123 15.00 15.49 3.88
CA LYS A 123 15.38 14.11 4.23
C LYS A 123 15.22 13.81 5.73
N ARG A 124 15.22 14.82 6.61
CA ARG A 124 15.03 14.63 8.06
C ARG A 124 13.56 14.58 8.50
N GLY A 125 12.65 15.28 7.82
CA GLY A 125 11.23 15.36 8.18
C GLY A 125 10.30 14.47 7.35
N LEU A 126 10.50 14.42 6.03
CA LEU A 126 9.59 13.76 5.09
C LEU A 126 9.45 12.24 5.33
N PRO A 127 10.51 11.47 5.68
CA PRO A 127 10.37 10.02 5.89
C PRO A 127 9.40 9.63 7.01
N ILE A 128 9.26 10.45 8.05
CA ILE A 128 8.32 10.20 9.15
C ILE A 128 6.89 10.34 8.67
N PHE A 129 6.59 11.47 8.01
CA PHE A 129 5.30 11.72 7.39
C PHE A 129 4.93 10.60 6.40
N MET A 130 5.85 10.22 5.52
CA MET A 130 5.64 9.15 4.54
C MET A 130 5.34 7.80 5.20
N THR A 131 6.00 7.48 6.32
CA THR A 131 5.73 6.22 7.04
C THR A 131 4.32 6.23 7.65
N ALA A 132 3.91 7.34 8.25
CA ALA A 132 2.56 7.49 8.80
C ALA A 132 1.48 7.41 7.69
N LEU A 133 1.76 8.00 6.53
CA LEU A 133 0.89 7.94 5.35
C LEU A 133 0.75 6.52 4.80
N ILE A 134 1.85 5.78 4.72
CA ILE A 134 1.85 4.37 4.28
C ILE A 134 1.03 3.52 5.25
N LEU A 135 1.16 3.72 6.57
CA LEU A 135 0.35 3.03 7.56
C LEU A 135 -1.15 3.30 7.35
N LEU A 136 -1.54 4.55 7.09
CA LEU A 136 -2.93 4.89 6.78
C LEU A 136 -3.42 4.19 5.50
N ILE A 137 -2.61 4.17 4.44
CA ILE A 137 -2.95 3.47 3.18
C ILE A 137 -3.12 1.97 3.42
N CYS A 138 -2.25 1.35 4.22
CA CYS A 138 -2.36 -0.07 4.55
C CYS A 138 -3.61 -0.37 5.38
N LEU A 139 -4.00 0.55 6.27
CA LEU A 139 -5.23 0.44 7.04
C LEU A 139 -6.47 0.53 6.13
N VAL A 140 -6.48 1.48 5.20
CA VAL A 140 -7.53 1.59 4.16
C VAL A 140 -7.63 0.32 3.34
N TYR A 141 -6.48 -0.22 2.93
CA TYR A 141 -6.42 -1.45 2.14
C TYR A 141 -6.94 -2.67 2.92
N TYR A 142 -6.55 -2.80 4.19
CA TYR A 142 -7.00 -3.89 5.07
C TYR A 142 -8.53 -3.94 5.21
N PHE A 143 -9.16 -2.77 5.34
CA PHE A 143 -10.62 -2.62 5.42
C PHE A 143 -11.29 -2.41 4.06
N SER A 144 -10.60 -2.68 2.95
CA SER A 144 -11.20 -2.55 1.62
C SER A 144 -12.03 -3.80 1.26
N PRO A 145 -13.16 -3.65 0.55
CA PRO A 145 -14.01 -4.78 0.18
C PRO A 145 -13.31 -5.90 -0.61
N ARG A 146 -12.28 -5.57 -1.42
CA ARG A 146 -11.47 -6.57 -2.13
C ARG A 146 -10.77 -7.56 -1.21
N ILE A 147 -10.29 -7.07 -0.06
CA ILE A 147 -9.57 -7.90 0.90
C ILE A 147 -10.53 -8.80 1.67
N GLU A 148 -11.76 -8.35 1.90
CA GLU A 148 -12.79 -9.23 2.45
C GLU A 148 -13.15 -10.36 1.48
N GLN A 149 -13.28 -10.06 0.18
CA GLN A 149 -13.45 -11.09 -0.85
C GLN A 149 -12.28 -12.09 -0.87
N ALA A 150 -11.05 -11.63 -0.59
CA ALA A 150 -9.89 -12.50 -0.51
C ALA A 150 -9.98 -13.57 0.60
N ARG A 151 -10.82 -13.37 1.63
CA ARG A 151 -11.07 -14.38 2.68
C ARG A 151 -11.87 -15.59 2.14
N GLY A 152 -12.69 -15.37 1.11
CA GLY A 152 -13.51 -16.41 0.47
C GLY A 152 -12.79 -17.18 -0.63
N ILE A 153 -11.57 -16.78 -1.00
CA ILE A 153 -10.83 -17.45 -2.07
C ILE A 153 -10.41 -18.85 -1.60
N GLU A 154 -10.72 -19.85 -2.43
CA GLU A 154 -10.19 -21.19 -2.26
C GLU A 154 -8.70 -21.18 -2.56
N ILE A 155 -7.90 -21.66 -1.62
CA ILE A 155 -6.47 -21.84 -1.82
C ILE A 155 -6.32 -23.01 -2.78
N LYS A 156 -5.93 -22.73 -4.02
CA LYS A 156 -5.62 -23.73 -5.03
C LYS A 156 -4.13 -23.75 -5.27
N ILE A 157 -3.50 -24.91 -5.10
CA ILE A 157 -2.10 -25.08 -5.48
C ILE A 157 -2.01 -25.02 -7.01
N PRO A 158 -1.09 -24.23 -7.59
CA PRO A 158 -0.84 -24.29 -9.02
C PRO A 158 -0.49 -25.71 -9.47
N ARG A 159 -1.11 -26.17 -10.56
CA ARG A 159 -0.92 -27.54 -11.07
C ARG A 159 0.55 -27.93 -11.29
N ASN A 160 1.38 -26.98 -11.70
CA ASN A 160 2.81 -27.20 -11.89
C ASN A 160 3.53 -27.51 -10.56
N ASP A 161 3.23 -26.77 -9.51
CA ASP A 161 3.85 -26.93 -8.20
C ASP A 161 3.44 -28.26 -7.56
N PHE A 162 2.15 -28.61 -7.69
CA PHE A 162 1.64 -29.92 -7.27
C PHE A 162 2.39 -31.06 -7.98
N ASN A 163 2.58 -30.95 -9.30
CA ASN A 163 3.29 -31.96 -10.08
C ASN A 163 4.75 -32.13 -9.65
N ILE A 164 5.43 -31.03 -9.27
CA ILE A 164 6.80 -31.08 -8.76
C ILE A 164 6.87 -31.82 -7.42
N VAL A 165 5.94 -31.54 -6.52
CA VAL A 165 5.90 -32.14 -5.18
C VAL A 165 5.52 -33.62 -5.23
N ILE A 166 4.60 -34.00 -6.11
CA ILE A 166 4.11 -35.39 -6.16
C ILE A 166 5.07 -36.33 -6.88
N ARG A 167 5.89 -35.83 -7.81
CA ARG A 167 6.78 -36.66 -8.65
C ARG A 167 7.69 -37.62 -7.87
N PRO A 168 8.35 -37.22 -6.76
CA PRO A 168 9.14 -38.15 -5.95
C PRO A 168 8.30 -39.23 -5.24
N LEU A 169 7.01 -38.95 -5.00
CA LEU A 169 6.07 -39.84 -4.34
C LEU A 169 5.35 -40.77 -5.33
N GLU A 170 5.37 -40.47 -6.64
CA GLU A 170 4.66 -41.25 -7.66
C GLU A 170 5.05 -42.74 -7.61
N ASN A 171 6.33 -43.05 -7.39
CA ASN A 171 6.79 -44.44 -7.29
C ASN A 171 6.22 -45.16 -6.06
N LEU A 172 6.19 -44.48 -4.90
CA LEU A 172 5.63 -45.03 -3.65
C LEU A 172 4.11 -45.23 -3.75
N ILE A 173 3.43 -44.31 -4.43
CA ILE A 173 1.99 -44.41 -4.66
C ILE A 173 1.71 -45.55 -5.64
N LYS A 174 2.52 -45.70 -6.70
CA LYS A 174 2.37 -46.75 -7.73
C LYS A 174 2.43 -48.15 -7.14
N GLU A 175 3.26 -48.39 -6.12
CA GLU A 175 3.32 -49.68 -5.41
C GLU A 175 2.02 -50.06 -4.68
N ARG A 176 1.13 -49.08 -4.45
CA ARG A 176 -0.18 -49.28 -3.81
C ARG A 176 -1.34 -49.29 -4.80
N LEU A 177 -1.08 -49.05 -6.08
CA LEU A 177 -2.09 -49.08 -7.14
C LEU A 177 -2.27 -50.51 -7.68
N PRO A 178 -3.43 -50.82 -8.30
CA PRO A 178 -3.63 -52.07 -9.02
C PRO A 178 -2.56 -52.32 -10.07
N GLU A 179 -2.16 -53.59 -10.27
CA GLU A 179 -1.12 -53.95 -11.24
C GLU A 179 -1.44 -53.40 -12.64
N GLY A 180 -0.44 -52.78 -13.28
CA GLY A 180 -0.58 -52.20 -14.62
C GLY A 180 -1.20 -50.81 -14.68
N THR A 181 -1.52 -50.18 -13.54
CA THR A 181 -2.03 -48.79 -13.48
C THR A 181 -0.98 -47.80 -12.98
N ASP A 182 -1.17 -46.52 -13.32
CA ASP A 182 -0.38 -45.40 -12.81
C ASP A 182 -1.27 -44.21 -12.44
N LEU A 183 -0.70 -43.17 -11.84
CA LEU A 183 -1.46 -41.97 -11.47
C LEU A 183 -2.01 -41.17 -12.67
N ASN A 184 -1.50 -41.41 -13.88
CA ASN A 184 -2.00 -40.78 -15.10
C ASN A 184 -3.11 -41.60 -15.77
N SER A 185 -3.39 -42.80 -15.25
CA SER A 185 -4.45 -43.66 -15.74
C SER A 185 -5.82 -43.07 -15.36
N PRO A 186 -6.86 -43.30 -16.19
CA PRO A 186 -8.24 -42.96 -15.86
C PRO A 186 -8.67 -43.49 -14.49
N VAL A 187 -9.45 -42.71 -13.76
CA VAL A 187 -9.85 -43.00 -12.38
C VAL A 187 -10.66 -44.30 -12.24
N ASP A 188 -11.45 -44.67 -13.24
CA ASP A 188 -12.27 -45.89 -13.27
C ASP A 188 -11.43 -47.19 -13.23
N LYS A 189 -10.17 -47.12 -13.67
CA LYS A 189 -9.20 -48.22 -13.57
C LYS A 189 -8.52 -48.30 -12.21
N ILE A 190 -8.52 -47.21 -11.44
CA ILE A 190 -7.81 -47.09 -10.17
C ILE A 190 -8.76 -47.28 -8.98
N LEU A 191 -9.97 -46.75 -9.08
CA LEU A 191 -10.98 -46.72 -8.03
C LEU A 191 -12.27 -47.37 -8.49
N THR A 192 -12.92 -48.10 -7.59
CA THR A 192 -14.26 -48.63 -7.84
C THR A 192 -15.32 -47.52 -7.77
N GLN A 193 -16.44 -47.70 -8.47
CA GLN A 193 -17.56 -46.74 -8.44
C GLN A 193 -18.08 -46.44 -7.02
N GLN A 194 -17.98 -47.39 -6.10
CA GLN A 194 -18.34 -47.18 -4.69
C GLN A 194 -17.36 -46.24 -3.99
N GLN A 195 -16.05 -46.41 -4.22
CA GLN A 195 -15.02 -45.53 -3.67
C GLN A 195 -15.09 -44.11 -4.24
N ILE A 196 -15.39 -43.98 -5.54
CA ILE A 196 -15.61 -42.67 -6.17
C ILE A 196 -16.75 -41.95 -5.45
N LYS A 197 -17.91 -42.59 -5.30
CA LYS A 197 -19.05 -42.00 -4.57
C LYS A 197 -18.70 -41.63 -3.13
N GLU A 198 -17.99 -42.50 -2.42
CA GLU A 198 -17.56 -42.22 -1.04
C GLU A 198 -16.63 -40.99 -0.98
N LEU A 199 -15.72 -40.84 -1.94
CA LEU A 199 -14.84 -39.66 -2.02
C LEU A 199 -15.62 -38.39 -2.35
N GLU A 200 -16.59 -38.46 -3.28
CA GLU A 200 -17.44 -37.32 -3.62
C GLU A 200 -18.31 -36.90 -2.43
N GLU A 201 -18.89 -37.84 -1.69
CA GLU A 201 -19.73 -37.57 -0.51
C GLU A 201 -18.90 -37.00 0.66
N ASN A 202 -17.79 -37.64 1.00
CA ASN A 202 -16.99 -37.27 2.17
C ASN A 202 -16.18 -35.97 1.95
N TYR A 203 -15.69 -35.75 0.73
CA TYR A 203 -14.79 -34.62 0.43
C TYR A 203 -15.44 -33.57 -0.47
N LYS A 204 -16.70 -33.73 -0.89
CA LYS A 204 -17.44 -32.78 -1.73
C LYS A 204 -16.68 -32.39 -3.01
N ILE A 205 -15.86 -33.30 -3.52
CA ILE A 205 -15.15 -33.14 -4.80
C ILE A 205 -16.00 -33.77 -5.90
N LYS A 206 -15.99 -33.19 -7.11
CA LYS A 206 -16.56 -33.83 -8.29
C LYS A 206 -15.46 -34.58 -9.02
N ILE A 207 -15.69 -35.84 -9.34
CA ILE A 207 -14.75 -36.70 -10.06
C ILE A 207 -15.44 -37.16 -11.34
N ASN A 208 -14.89 -36.79 -12.49
CA ASN A 208 -15.37 -37.30 -13.77
C ASN A 208 -14.67 -38.61 -14.13
N GLU A 209 -15.31 -39.46 -14.92
CA GLU A 209 -14.72 -40.73 -15.40
C GLU A 209 -13.45 -40.52 -16.23
N THR A 210 -13.28 -39.33 -16.83
CA THR A 210 -12.09 -38.95 -17.60
C THR A 210 -10.95 -38.41 -16.74
N ASP A 211 -11.19 -38.15 -15.45
CA ASP A 211 -10.17 -37.61 -14.56
C ASP A 211 -9.12 -38.69 -14.26
N THR A 212 -7.86 -38.29 -14.13
CA THR A 212 -6.76 -39.19 -13.77
C THR A 212 -6.66 -39.35 -12.25
N GLY A 213 -6.01 -40.42 -11.78
CA GLY A 213 -5.72 -40.58 -10.34
C GLY A 213 -4.98 -39.36 -9.74
N LYS A 214 -4.13 -38.72 -10.54
CA LYS A 214 -3.43 -37.48 -10.20
C LYS A 214 -4.36 -36.28 -10.04
N ASP A 215 -5.42 -36.20 -10.84
CA ASP A 215 -6.45 -35.15 -10.75
C ASP A 215 -7.28 -35.31 -9.47
N VAL A 216 -7.66 -36.54 -9.14
CA VAL A 216 -8.38 -36.86 -7.90
C VAL A 216 -7.52 -36.49 -6.69
N LEU A 217 -6.24 -36.85 -6.70
CA LEU A 217 -5.31 -36.51 -5.62
C LEU A 217 -5.11 -35.00 -5.51
N TYR A 218 -4.97 -34.29 -6.62
CA TYR A 218 -4.92 -32.82 -6.66
C TYR A 218 -6.17 -32.17 -6.05
N ASN A 219 -7.36 -32.71 -6.33
CA ASN A 219 -8.62 -32.21 -5.77
C ASN A 219 -8.71 -32.50 -4.26
N LEU A 220 -8.33 -33.71 -3.82
CA LEU A 220 -8.30 -34.08 -2.40
C LEU A 220 -7.32 -33.22 -1.60
N VAL A 221 -6.11 -33.00 -2.12
CA VAL A 221 -5.11 -32.14 -1.47
C VAL A 221 -5.62 -30.70 -1.36
N ASN A 222 -6.22 -30.16 -2.43
CA ASN A 222 -6.81 -28.82 -2.37
C ASN A 222 -7.98 -28.74 -1.37
N PHE A 223 -8.82 -29.77 -1.29
CA PHE A 223 -9.89 -29.84 -0.28
C PHE A 223 -9.31 -29.84 1.13
N GLN A 224 -8.33 -30.71 1.41
CA GLN A 224 -7.71 -30.83 2.72
C GLN A 224 -7.01 -29.53 3.14
N ILE A 225 -6.35 -28.85 2.20
CA ILE A 225 -5.75 -27.54 2.43
C ILE A 225 -6.83 -26.52 2.74
N ASN A 226 -7.92 -26.45 1.98
CA ASN A 226 -9.00 -25.50 2.24
C ASN A 226 -9.70 -25.74 3.58
N ASN A 227 -9.88 -27.00 3.97
CA ASN A 227 -10.49 -27.36 5.24
C ASN A 227 -9.56 -27.05 6.43
N THR A 228 -8.28 -27.41 6.31
CA THR A 228 -7.27 -27.15 7.35
C THR A 228 -6.92 -25.67 7.47
N SER A 229 -6.96 -24.93 6.35
CA SER A 229 -6.61 -23.51 6.31
C SER A 229 -7.72 -22.58 6.81
N GLY A 230 -8.93 -23.09 7.08
CA GLY A 230 -10.07 -22.29 7.55
C GLY A 230 -9.72 -21.28 8.66
N PRO A 231 -9.08 -21.69 9.78
CA PRO A 231 -8.64 -20.79 10.84
C PRO A 231 -7.60 -19.76 10.42
N TYR A 232 -6.82 -20.04 9.36
CA TYR A 232 -5.75 -19.18 8.86
C TYR A 232 -6.24 -18.16 7.82
N LYS A 233 -7.36 -18.42 7.13
CA LYS A 233 -7.95 -17.49 6.15
C LYS A 233 -8.24 -16.11 6.75
N ARG A 234 -8.54 -16.03 8.05
CA ARG A 234 -8.72 -14.75 8.78
C ARG A 234 -7.47 -13.86 8.80
N PHE A 235 -6.27 -14.45 8.69
CA PHE A 235 -4.99 -13.73 8.72
C PHE A 235 -4.48 -13.31 7.34
N ILE A 236 -5.08 -13.81 6.24
CA ILE A 236 -4.71 -13.43 4.88
C ILE A 236 -4.76 -11.90 4.68
N PRO A 237 -5.86 -11.20 5.04
CA PRO A 237 -5.92 -9.73 5.01
C PRO A 237 -4.76 -9.04 5.72
N PHE A 238 -4.37 -9.55 6.89
CA PHE A 238 -3.30 -8.98 7.69
C PHE A 238 -1.95 -9.17 7.01
N GLY A 239 -1.68 -10.38 6.50
CA GLY A 239 -0.47 -10.68 5.72
C GLY A 239 -0.36 -9.80 4.46
N LEU A 240 -1.48 -9.60 3.73
CA LEU A 240 -1.52 -8.73 2.56
C LEU A 240 -1.29 -7.26 2.92
N ALA A 241 -1.85 -6.78 4.03
CA ALA A 241 -1.61 -5.41 4.50
C ALA A 241 -0.14 -5.18 4.91
N ILE A 242 0.49 -6.17 5.56
CA ILE A 242 1.93 -6.13 5.89
C ILE A 242 2.77 -6.15 4.61
N ALA A 243 2.44 -7.02 3.65
CA ALA A 243 3.15 -7.07 2.37
C ALA A 243 3.04 -5.73 1.64
N LEU A 244 1.85 -5.11 1.62
CA LEU A 244 1.64 -3.78 1.05
C LEU A 244 2.46 -2.71 1.79
N PHE A 245 2.53 -2.76 3.12
CA PHE A 245 3.36 -1.84 3.90
C PHE A 245 4.82 -1.90 3.46
N PHE A 246 5.42 -3.09 3.38
CA PHE A 246 6.80 -3.23 2.95
C PHE A 246 7.00 -2.82 1.49
N ALA A 247 6.08 -3.17 0.60
CA ALA A 247 6.13 -2.76 -0.80
C ALA A 247 6.12 -1.23 -0.94
N LEU A 248 5.18 -0.55 -0.27
CA LEU A 248 5.10 0.91 -0.25
C LEU A 248 6.29 1.55 0.46
N LYS A 249 6.85 0.89 1.48
CA LYS A 249 8.04 1.38 2.19
C LYS A 249 9.27 1.34 1.29
N ILE A 250 9.47 0.27 0.52
CA ILE A 250 10.54 0.18 -0.48
C ILE A 250 10.32 1.25 -1.55
N LEU A 251 9.09 1.38 -2.07
CA LEU A 251 8.76 2.41 -3.06
C LEU A 251 9.01 3.83 -2.52
N SER A 252 8.81 4.06 -1.22
CA SER A 252 9.06 5.36 -0.58
C SER A 252 10.52 5.81 -0.67
N PHE A 253 11.47 4.87 -0.74
CA PHE A 253 12.89 5.17 -0.89
C PHE A 253 13.18 5.86 -2.23
N VAL A 254 12.44 5.50 -3.28
CA VAL A 254 12.53 6.13 -4.61
C VAL A 254 11.68 7.39 -4.67
N TYR A 255 10.45 7.33 -4.13
CA TYR A 255 9.49 8.43 -4.16
C TYR A 255 9.99 9.69 -3.44
N ILE A 256 10.60 9.56 -2.26
CA ILE A 256 11.08 10.70 -1.46
C ILE A 256 12.10 11.57 -2.22
N PRO A 257 13.18 11.02 -2.80
CA PRO A 257 14.07 11.73 -3.72
C PRO A 257 13.36 12.49 -4.82
N PHE A 258 12.37 11.89 -5.48
CA PHE A 258 11.62 12.55 -6.55
C PHE A 258 10.80 13.73 -6.02
N VAL A 259 10.08 13.56 -4.92
CA VAL A 259 9.34 14.66 -4.28
C VAL A 259 10.29 15.81 -3.94
N ILE A 260 11.45 15.52 -3.35
CA ILE A 260 12.46 16.53 -3.01
C ILE A 260 12.98 17.25 -4.26
N LEU A 261 13.37 16.49 -5.29
CA LEU A 261 13.90 17.03 -6.53
C LEU A 261 12.90 17.96 -7.21
N PHE A 262 11.65 17.50 -7.37
CA PHE A 262 10.61 18.29 -8.01
C PHE A 262 10.14 19.45 -7.14
N SER A 263 10.08 19.30 -5.82
CA SER A 263 9.79 20.44 -4.91
C SER A 263 10.84 21.53 -5.05
N TRP A 264 12.11 21.18 -5.16
CA TRP A 264 13.18 22.13 -5.39
C TRP A 264 13.08 22.81 -6.76
N LEU A 265 12.74 22.06 -7.82
CA LEU A 265 12.50 22.63 -9.15
C LEU A 265 11.35 23.64 -9.14
N ILE A 266 10.22 23.27 -8.53
CA ILE A 266 9.06 24.17 -8.42
C ILE A 266 9.42 25.39 -7.56
N LEU A 267 10.18 25.21 -6.48
CA LEU A 267 10.64 26.35 -5.68
C LEU A 267 11.51 27.32 -6.50
N ARG A 268 12.41 26.82 -7.36
CA ARG A 268 13.19 27.66 -8.29
C ARG A 268 12.29 28.42 -9.26
N LEU A 269 11.26 27.79 -9.81
CA LEU A 269 10.28 28.44 -10.67
C LEU A 269 9.49 29.52 -9.91
N LEU A 270 9.11 29.27 -8.65
CA LEU A 270 8.43 30.25 -7.80
C LEU A 270 9.33 31.45 -7.45
N MET A 271 10.63 31.23 -7.30
CA MET A 271 11.60 32.33 -7.10
C MET A 271 11.78 33.14 -8.39
N ALA A 272 11.88 32.48 -9.55
CA ALA A 272 11.99 33.14 -10.85
C ALA A 272 10.77 34.02 -11.15
N SER A 273 9.57 33.58 -10.75
CA SER A 273 8.33 34.37 -10.89
C SER A 273 8.16 35.47 -9.82
N LYS A 274 9.14 35.70 -8.94
CA LYS A 274 9.08 36.62 -7.79
C LYS A 274 7.94 36.29 -6.80
N PHE A 275 7.45 35.05 -6.82
CA PHE A 275 6.46 34.57 -5.86
C PHE A 275 7.08 34.36 -4.48
N SER A 276 8.32 33.86 -4.42
CA SER A 276 9.13 33.75 -3.20
C SER A 276 10.45 34.53 -3.32
N LYS A 277 10.98 34.99 -2.19
CA LYS A 277 12.30 35.63 -2.10
C LYS A 277 13.07 34.99 -0.94
N ILE A 278 14.33 34.66 -1.16
CA ILE A 278 15.23 34.22 -0.09
C ILE A 278 15.73 35.50 0.59
N GLU A 279 15.47 35.61 1.89
CA GLU A 279 16.01 36.68 2.73
C GLU A 279 17.18 36.10 3.53
N THR A 280 18.34 36.75 3.45
CA THR A 280 19.52 36.39 4.23
C THR A 280 19.45 37.13 5.57
N GLU A 281 19.25 36.38 6.66
CA GLU A 281 19.33 36.92 8.02
C GLU A 281 20.73 36.63 8.58
N THR A 282 21.43 37.67 9.06
CA THR A 282 22.69 37.49 9.81
C THR A 282 22.38 36.94 11.20
N LYS A 283 22.78 35.70 11.47
CA LYS A 283 22.65 35.07 12.79
C LYS A 283 24.02 34.98 13.47
N GLU A 284 24.08 35.31 14.75
CA GLU A 284 25.26 35.06 15.58
C GLU A 284 25.34 33.56 15.88
N VAL A 285 26.51 32.97 15.63
CA VAL A 285 26.76 31.53 15.85
C VAL A 285 27.79 31.39 16.97
N GLU A 286 27.40 30.81 18.10
CA GLU A 286 28.33 30.47 19.17
C GLU A 286 29.23 29.32 18.70
N THR A 287 30.55 29.54 18.76
CA THR A 287 31.55 28.51 18.46
C THR A 287 32.32 28.16 19.73
N ILE A 288 32.30 26.88 20.10
CA ILE A 288 33.17 26.36 21.16
C ILE A 288 34.56 26.23 20.54
N LYS A 289 35.48 27.12 20.95
CA LYS A 289 36.90 27.00 20.63
C LYS A 289 37.58 26.24 21.77
N LEU A 290 38.42 25.27 21.42
CA LEU A 290 39.32 24.57 22.35
C LEU A 290 40.52 25.46 22.68
#